data_AF-A0AA38ZPC4-F1
#
_entry.id   AF-A0AA38ZPC4-F1
#
_cell.length_a   1.000
_cell.length_b   1.000
_cell.length_c   1.000
_cell.angle_alpha   90.00
_cell.angle_beta   90.00
_cell.angle_gamma   90.00
#
_symmetry.space_group_name_H-M   'P 1'
#
loop_
_entity.id
_entity.type
_entity.pdbx_description
1 polymer ?
#
loop_
_entity_poly.entity_id
_entity_poly.type
_entity_poly.pdbx_seq_one_letter_code
_entity_poly.pdbx_strand_id
1 'polypeptide(L)'
;MSWAGPEDIYLSTSLASYLDKKLLVLLRDNRKLLGILRSFDQFANAVLEGACERVIVGDLYCDIPLGLYVIRGENVVLIGELDLEKEELPPHMTRVSAAEIKRVTATTLMSLNEYI
;
A
#
# COMPACT_ATOMS: atom_id res chain seq x y z
N MET A 1 6.59 22.41 -12.43
CA MET A 1 5.67 21.73 -13.36
C MET A 1 6.52 20.89 -14.29
N SER A 2 6.65 19.60 -14.02
CA SER A 2 7.30 18.65 -14.93
C SER A 2 6.25 18.21 -15.94
N TRP A 3 6.39 18.66 -17.18
CA TRP A 3 5.66 18.07 -18.28
C TRP A 3 6.34 16.73 -18.59
N ALA A 4 5.57 15.65 -18.53
CA ALA A 4 6.00 14.30 -18.84
C ALA A 4 6.65 14.23 -20.23
N GLY A 5 7.72 13.45 -20.38
CA GLY A 5 8.44 13.30 -21.64
C GLY A 5 7.65 12.47 -22.66
N PRO A 6 8.03 12.47 -23.94
CA PRO A 6 7.37 11.66 -24.98
C PRO A 6 7.29 10.16 -24.65
N GLU A 7 8.26 9.66 -23.88
CA GLU A 7 8.36 8.26 -23.43
C GLU A 7 7.26 7.90 -22.40
N ASP A 8 6.76 8.88 -21.63
CA ASP A 8 5.72 8.67 -20.63
C ASP A 8 4.34 8.44 -21.26
N ILE A 9 4.14 8.85 -22.52
CA ILE A 9 2.85 8.74 -23.24
C ILE A 9 2.53 7.29 -23.65
N TYR A 10 3.56 6.45 -23.87
CA TYR A 10 3.37 5.06 -24.30
C TYR A 10 3.43 4.05 -23.15
N LEU A 11 4.07 4.41 -22.03
CA LEU A 11 4.21 3.58 -20.83
C LEU A 11 3.22 3.94 -19.71
N SER A 12 2.37 4.96 -19.91
CA SER A 12 1.51 5.54 -18.87
C SER A 12 0.57 4.56 -18.15
N THR A 13 0.31 3.38 -18.73
CA THR A 13 -0.54 2.33 -18.14
C THR A 13 0.21 1.06 -17.77
N SER A 14 1.52 1.00 -18.00
CA SER A 14 2.32 -0.20 -17.72
C SER A 14 2.88 -0.19 -16.31
N LEU A 15 2.81 -1.32 -15.60
CA LEU A 15 3.54 -1.50 -14.34
C LEU A 15 5.07 -1.49 -14.50
N ALA A 16 5.57 -1.54 -15.74
CA ALA A 16 7.00 -1.49 -16.05
C ALA A 16 7.69 -0.23 -15.53
N SER A 17 7.02 0.93 -15.60
CA SER A 17 7.56 2.20 -15.12
C SER A 17 7.69 2.27 -13.59
N TYR A 18 7.08 1.32 -12.88
CA TYR A 18 7.09 1.21 -11.42
C TYR A 18 8.07 0.16 -10.89
N LEU A 19 8.81 -0.55 -11.76
CA LEU A 19 9.84 -1.49 -11.32
C LEU A 19 10.89 -0.79 -10.46
N ASP A 20 11.32 -1.49 -9.40
CA ASP A 20 12.28 -1.03 -8.39
C ASP A 20 11.84 0.23 -7.62
N LYS A 21 10.58 0.65 -7.77
CA LYS A 21 9.99 1.74 -7.00
C LYS A 21 9.20 1.20 -5.81
N LYS A 22 9.10 2.02 -4.76
CA LYS A 22 8.25 1.73 -3.60
C LYS A 22 6.80 2.03 -3.96
N LEU A 23 5.91 1.05 -3.79
CA LEU A 23 4.50 1.16 -4.12
C LEU A 23 3.62 1.02 -2.89
N LEU A 24 2.43 1.61 -2.96
CA LEU A 24 1.26 1.29 -2.17
C LEU A 24 0.30 0.47 -3.04
N VAL A 25 -0.12 -0.69 -2.54
CA VAL A 25 -1.11 -1.56 -3.18
C VAL A 25 -2.31 -1.69 -2.26
N LEU A 26 -3.49 -1.29 -2.74
CA LEU A 26 -4.76 -1.51 -2.05
C LEU A 26 -5.38 -2.81 -2.55
N LEU A 27 -5.73 -3.71 -1.63
CA LEU A 27 -6.42 -4.96 -1.92
C LEU A 27 -7.92 -4.87 -1.67
N ARG A 28 -8.68 -5.80 -2.25
CA ARG A 28 -10.15 -5.88 -2.10
C ARG A 28 -10.65 -6.10 -0.67
N ASP A 29 -9.81 -6.65 0.21
CA ASP A 29 -10.08 -6.80 1.64
C ASP A 29 -9.66 -5.57 2.47
N ASN A 30 -9.43 -4.42 1.80
CA ASN A 30 -9.00 -3.15 2.38
C ASN A 30 -7.58 -3.14 2.99
N ARG A 31 -6.80 -4.21 2.79
CA ARG A 31 -5.39 -4.25 3.19
C ARG A 31 -4.56 -3.31 2.31
N LYS A 32 -3.67 -2.58 2.96
CA LYS A 32 -2.75 -1.63 2.33
C LYS A 32 -1.35 -2.21 2.43
N LEU A 33 -0.82 -2.67 1.31
CA LEU A 33 0.53 -3.23 1.25
C LEU A 33 1.49 -2.17 0.73
N LEU A 34 2.63 -2.03 1.39
CA LEU A 34 3.74 -1.25 0.86
C LEU A 34 4.88 -2.21 0.54
N GLY A 35 5.72 -1.87 -0.43
CA GLY A 35 6.93 -2.63 -0.75
C GLY A 35 7.55 -2.17 -2.06
N ILE A 36 8.71 -2.73 -2.40
CA ILE A 36 9.41 -2.43 -3.66
C ILE A 36 8.94 -3.42 -4.73
N LEU A 37 8.44 -2.93 -5.87
CA LEU A 37 8.03 -3.81 -6.96
C LEU A 37 9.23 -4.43 -7.65
N ARG A 38 9.35 -5.76 -7.59
CA ARG A 38 10.45 -6.50 -8.25
C ARG A 38 10.05 -7.20 -9.53
N SER A 39 8.80 -7.64 -9.62
CA SER A 39 8.27 -8.21 -10.84
C SER A 39 6.76 -8.08 -10.89
N PHE A 40 6.24 -8.13 -12.11
CA PHE A 40 4.82 -8.16 -12.39
C PHE A 40 4.54 -8.96 -13.66
N ASP A 41 3.27 -9.24 -13.93
CA ASP A 41 2.82 -9.79 -15.21
C ASP A 41 1.62 -9.01 -15.79
N GLN A 42 1.15 -9.42 -16.96
CA GLN A 42 0.03 -8.81 -17.67
C GLN A 42 -1.33 -8.91 -16.93
N PHE A 43 -1.42 -9.74 -15.89
CA PHE A 43 -2.61 -9.87 -15.04
C PHE A 43 -2.48 -9.05 -13.75
N ALA A 44 -1.43 -8.23 -13.64
CA ALA A 44 -1.08 -7.47 -12.45
C ALA A 44 -0.77 -8.34 -11.22
N ASN A 45 -0.40 -9.62 -11.41
CA ASN A 45 0.28 -10.34 -10.33
C ASN A 45 1.60 -9.61 -10.04
N ALA A 46 1.91 -9.38 -8.77
CA ALA A 46 3.05 -8.54 -8.39
C ALA A 46 3.87 -9.20 -7.28
N VAL A 47 5.18 -9.03 -7.34
CA VAL A 47 6.11 -9.42 -6.27
C VAL A 47 6.66 -8.17 -5.63
N LEU A 48 6.39 -8.02 -4.33
CA LEU A 48 6.92 -6.94 -3.50
C LEU A 48 8.03 -7.45 -2.61
N GLU A 49 9.20 -6.82 -2.68
CA GLU A 49 10.28 -7.01 -1.69
C GLU A 49 10.10 -6.05 -0.52
N GLY A 50 10.49 -6.51 0.68
CA GLY A 50 10.46 -5.67 1.89
C GLY A 50 9.04 -5.23 2.25
N ALA A 51 8.06 -6.05 1.89
CA ALA A 51 6.66 -5.71 1.99
C ALA A 51 6.24 -5.56 3.45
N CYS A 52 5.35 -4.61 3.71
CA CYS A 52 4.66 -4.47 4.97
C CYS A 52 3.17 -4.19 4.75
N GLU A 53 2.34 -4.60 5.71
CA GLU A 53 0.95 -4.21 5.76
C GLU A 53 0.80 -2.97 6.66
N ARG A 54 0.30 -1.87 6.10
CA ARG A 54 0.01 -0.64 6.84
C ARG A 54 -1.43 -0.66 7.32
N VAL A 55 -1.59 -0.74 8.63
CA VAL A 55 -2.88 -0.63 9.31
C VAL A 55 -3.02 0.80 9.83
N ILE A 56 -4.14 1.45 9.54
CA ILE A 56 -4.46 2.82 9.95
C ILE A 56 -5.81 2.80 10.67
N VAL A 57 -5.88 3.36 11.87
CA VAL A 57 -7.12 3.52 12.64
C VAL A 57 -7.13 4.91 13.29
N GLY A 58 -8.01 5.80 12.81
CA GLY A 58 -7.96 7.21 13.20
C GLY A 58 -6.60 7.81 12.87
N ASP A 59 -5.98 8.45 13.86
CA ASP A 59 -4.65 9.07 13.74
C ASP A 59 -3.51 8.10 14.08
N LEU A 60 -3.80 6.81 14.29
CA LEU A 60 -2.80 5.79 14.61
C LEU A 60 -2.47 4.94 13.39
N TYR A 61 -1.19 4.58 13.22
CA TYR A 61 -0.78 3.64 12.19
C TYR A 61 0.30 2.66 12.66
N CYS A 62 0.39 1.52 11.98
CA CYS A 62 1.45 0.55 12.18
C CYS A 62 1.79 -0.17 10.87
N ASP A 63 3.08 -0.37 10.64
CA ASP A 63 3.59 -1.16 9.51
C ASP A 63 4.01 -2.53 10.02
N ILE A 64 3.27 -3.56 9.63
CA ILE A 64 3.51 -4.95 10.02
C ILE A 64 4.36 -5.61 8.92
N PRO A 65 5.61 -6.04 9.20
CA PRO A 65 6.49 -6.61 8.19
C PRO A 65 5.96 -7.95 7.68
N LEU A 66 6.03 -8.14 6.35
CA LEU A 66 5.65 -9.36 5.64
C LEU A 66 6.85 -9.99 4.91
N GLY A 67 7.84 -9.19 4.50
CA GLY A 67 9.03 -9.68 3.79
C GLY A 67 8.82 -9.76 2.28
N LEU A 68 9.09 -10.89 1.65
CA LEU A 68 8.79 -11.09 0.23
C LEU A 68 7.30 -11.46 0.08
N TYR A 69 6.55 -10.69 -0.68
CA TYR A 69 5.10 -10.87 -0.78
C TYR A 69 4.64 -10.97 -2.23
N VAL A 70 3.90 -12.04 -2.54
CA VAL A 70 3.31 -12.26 -3.86
C VAL A 70 1.82 -11.91 -3.80
N ILE A 71 1.42 -10.98 -4.66
CA ILE A 71 0.04 -10.50 -4.77
C ILE A 71 -0.58 -11.12 -6.01
N ARG A 72 -1.76 -11.72 -5.85
CA ARG A 72 -2.58 -12.17 -6.98
C ARG A 72 -3.33 -10.97 -7.57
N GLY A 73 -3.12 -10.73 -8.86
CA GLY A 73 -3.48 -9.50 -9.54
C GLY A 73 -4.97 -9.22 -9.55
N GLU A 74 -5.84 -10.25 -9.51
CA GLU A 74 -7.26 -9.97 -9.37
C GLU A 74 -7.54 -9.23 -8.07
N ASN A 75 -6.87 -9.51 -6.96
CA ASN A 75 -7.19 -8.94 -5.65
C ASN A 75 -6.75 -7.48 -5.50
N VAL A 76 -6.04 -6.95 -6.49
CA VAL A 76 -5.60 -5.56 -6.56
C VAL A 76 -6.79 -4.67 -6.90
N VAL A 77 -6.97 -3.61 -6.11
CA VAL A 77 -7.90 -2.50 -6.38
C VAL A 77 -7.16 -1.34 -7.02
N LEU A 78 -6.02 -0.94 -6.44
CA LEU A 78 -5.17 0.12 -6.98
C LEU A 78 -3.70 -0.14 -6.65
N ILE A 79 -2.83 0.38 -7.51
CA ILE A 79 -1.38 0.45 -7.31
C ILE A 79 -0.97 1.90 -7.51
N GLY A 80 -0.17 2.44 -6.60
CA GLY A 80 0.38 3.79 -6.71
C GLY A 80 1.82 3.86 -6.23
N GLU A 81 2.65 4.62 -6.93
CA GLU A 81 4.03 4.92 -6.50
C GLU A 81 4.02 5.81 -5.26
N LEU A 82 4.86 5.45 -4.29
CA LEU A 82 5.18 6.29 -3.15
C LEU A 82 6.45 7.06 -3.46
N ASP A 83 6.31 8.38 -3.57
CA ASP A 83 7.42 9.31 -3.73
C ASP A 83 8.19 9.41 -2.41
N LEU A 84 9.44 8.96 -2.41
CA LEU A 84 10.31 8.94 -1.23
C LEU A 84 10.74 10.35 -0.78
N GLU A 85 10.62 11.36 -1.65
CA GLU A 85 10.93 12.75 -1.32
C GLU A 85 9.78 13.46 -0.60
N LYS A 86 8.58 12.84 -0.57
CA LYS A 86 7.39 13.38 0.07
C LYS A 86 7.07 12.65 1.37
N GLU A 87 6.40 13.35 2.28
CA GLU A 87 5.82 12.73 3.47
C GLU A 87 4.74 11.70 3.04
N GLU A 88 4.94 10.44 3.39
CA GLU A 88 4.00 9.35 3.09
C GLU A 88 2.67 9.49 3.85
N LEU A 89 2.70 10.15 5.01
CA LEU A 89 1.59 10.28 5.93
C LEU A 89 1.48 11.72 6.44
N PRO A 90 0.26 12.18 6.75
CA PRO A 90 0.06 13.48 7.40
C PRO A 90 0.83 13.61 8.73
N PRO A 91 1.26 14.83 9.12
CA PRO A 91 2.04 15.06 10.34
C PRO A 91 1.36 14.65 11.66
N HIS A 92 0.04 14.50 11.70
CA HIS A 92 -0.71 14.11 12.89
C HIS A 92 -0.70 12.60 13.15
N MET A 93 -0.19 11.78 12.21
CA MET A 93 -0.19 10.34 12.36
C MET A 93 0.85 9.85 13.37
N THR A 94 0.41 9.02 14.31
CA THR A 94 1.24 8.45 15.36
C THR A 94 1.48 6.96 15.11
N ARG A 95 2.75 6.56 15.06
CA ARG A 95 3.12 5.14 14.91
C ARG A 95 2.95 4.41 16.24
N VAL A 96 2.24 3.29 16.22
CA VAL A 96 2.02 2.43 17.40
C VAL A 96 2.53 1.00 17.18
N SER A 97 2.54 0.21 18.25
CA SER A 97 2.94 -1.20 18.17
C SER A 97 1.90 -2.06 17.44
N ALA A 98 2.34 -3.19 16.87
CA ALA A 98 1.44 -4.14 16.21
C ALA A 98 0.38 -4.73 17.16
N ALA A 99 0.69 -4.87 18.46
CA ALA A 99 -0.27 -5.33 19.45
C ALA A 99 -1.32 -4.26 19.76
N GLU A 100 -0.91 -3.00 19.81
CA GLU A 100 -1.79 -1.87 20.04
C GLU A 100 -2.73 -1.60 18.87
N ILE A 101 -2.21 -1.54 17.64
CA ILE A 101 -3.05 -1.28 16.47
C ILE A 101 -4.12 -2.37 16.33
N LYS A 102 -3.77 -3.65 16.54
CA LYS A 102 -4.72 -4.77 16.46
C LYS A 102 -5.84 -4.67 17.50
N ARG A 103 -5.51 -4.23 18.73
CA ARG A 103 -6.50 -3.99 19.79
C ARG A 103 -7.46 -2.87 19.41
N VAL A 104 -6.93 -1.75 18.91
CA VAL A 104 -7.76 -0.60 18.50
C VAL A 104 -8.63 -0.99 17.30
N THR A 105 -8.08 -1.66 16.28
CA THR A 105 -8.86 -2.16 15.12
C THR A 105 -10.02 -3.05 15.55
N ALA A 106 -9.78 -4.02 16.44
CA ALA A 106 -10.83 -4.90 16.93
C ALA A 106 -11.94 -4.13 17.68
N THR A 107 -11.55 -3.15 18.49
CA THR A 107 -12.49 -2.31 19.26
C THR A 107 -13.35 -1.45 18.32
N THR A 108 -12.75 -0.84 17.30
CA THR A 108 -13.47 -0.01 16.30
C THR A 108 -14.43 -0.85 15.46
N LEU A 109 -14.06 -2.07 15.09
CA LEU A 109 -14.95 -2.96 14.35
C LEU A 109 -16.16 -3.41 15.19
N MET A 110 -15.95 -3.65 16.49
CA MET A 110 -17.05 -3.97 17.41
C MET A 110 -18.02 -2.79 17.55
N SER A 111 -17.51 -1.57 17.72
CA SER A 111 -18.39 -0.40 17.84
C SER A 111 -19.18 -0.12 16.57
N LEU A 112 -18.61 -0.32 15.38
CA LEU A 112 -19.32 -0.13 14.11
C LEU A 112 -20.46 -1.16 13.90
N ASN A 113 -20.27 -2.40 14.37
CA ASN A 113 -21.29 -3.44 14.26
C ASN A 113 -22.47 -3.22 15.21
N GLU A 114 -22.33 -2.43 16.27
CA GLU A 114 -23.45 -2.08 17.16
C GLU A 114 -24.39 -1.01 16.56
N TYR A 115 -24.04 -0.40 15.42
CA TYR A 115 -24.85 0.61 14.72
C TYR A 115 -25.55 0.10 13.44
N ILE A 116 -25.55 -1.21 13.19
CA ILE A 116 -26.29 -1.88 12.09
C ILE A 116 -27.27 -2.88 12.69
#